data_AF-A0A960UL04-F1
#
_entry.id   AF-A0A960UL04-F1
#
_cell.length_a   1.000
_cell.length_b   1.000
_cell.length_c   1.000
_cell.angle_alpha   90.00
_cell.angle_beta   90.00
_cell.angle_gamma   90.00
#
_symmetry.space_group_name_H-M   'P 1'
#
loop_
_entity.id
_entity.type
_entity.pdbx_description
1 polymer ?
#
loop_
_entity_poly.entity_id
_entity_poly.type
_entity_poly.pdbx_seq_one_letter_code
_entity_poly.pdbx_strand_id
1 'polypeptide(L)'
;MFEQISLFGIPITSFSLLLMLAFLTAAYLIPKELHRRGLSVEIGDQCLLLAVLGTIVGAKIGFVFEKWSDIWGFPVGFWHTMEYVLLHKHGLADYQPRSEYVGLWATLFSRGGLVFYGGFAAGFGALYFYLKYKGQDIWRYGDAFIPSMAIGYGIGRLGCIVSGDGCFGYAAPVQIPFLTMVYAGPHSHYVNSVFSYVTGGSMGTDGVNVWNTPMMEAILSWILFAWMMLKLRHQNFRPGFMVAVFLIWNGIARFAVEFLRINDAMIPVLPHPKLNGTDLVHHTVKGWTSSAEYFTHWHWYGFTQSQVFGVAIAIVGLIWILQRKLYLRDDTAKS
;
A
#
# COMPACT_ATOMS: atom_id res chain seq x y z
N MET A 1 5.01 -13.78 14.70
CA MET A 1 3.73 -14.12 14.01
C MET A 1 4.06 -15.09 12.87
N PHE A 2 3.21 -16.05 12.50
CA PHE A 2 3.57 -17.08 11.49
C PHE A 2 3.90 -16.44 10.14
N GLU A 3 5.16 -16.52 9.73
CA GLU A 3 5.66 -15.87 8.51
C GLU A 3 5.26 -16.66 7.25
N GLN A 4 5.24 -17.99 7.36
CA GLN A 4 4.90 -18.91 6.28
C GLN A 4 4.14 -20.13 6.82
N ILE A 5 3.12 -20.54 6.07
CA ILE A 5 2.39 -21.80 6.26
C ILE A 5 2.75 -22.68 5.07
N SER A 6 3.25 -23.89 5.31
CA SER A 6 3.49 -24.85 4.23
C SER A 6 2.20 -25.60 3.94
N LEU A 7 1.62 -25.34 2.77
CA LEU A 7 0.45 -26.07 2.27
C LEU A 7 0.92 -26.97 1.14
N PHE A 8 0.81 -28.29 1.32
CA PHE A 8 1.23 -29.30 0.34
C PHE A 8 2.69 -29.14 -0.15
N GLY A 9 3.60 -28.68 0.73
CA GLY A 9 5.00 -28.45 0.40
C GLY A 9 5.30 -27.10 -0.27
N ILE A 10 4.27 -26.26 -0.49
CA ILE A 10 4.43 -24.90 -1.02
C ILE A 10 4.39 -23.91 0.15
N PRO A 11 5.42 -23.07 0.33
CA PRO A 11 5.40 -22.03 1.35
C PRO A 11 4.46 -20.90 0.92
N ILE A 12 3.42 -20.66 1.72
CA ILE A 12 2.47 -19.57 1.53
C ILE A 12 2.64 -18.57 2.67
N THR A 13 2.90 -17.31 2.33
CA THR A 13 3.03 -16.26 3.35
C THR A 13 1.66 -15.92 3.92
N SER A 14 1.61 -15.58 5.22
CA SER A 14 0.36 -15.13 5.84
C SER A 14 -0.18 -13.84 5.21
N PHE A 15 0.71 -13.00 4.65
CA PHE A 15 0.33 -11.85 3.84
C PHE A 15 -0.45 -12.25 2.58
N SER A 16 0.00 -13.29 1.86
CA SER A 16 -0.69 -13.81 0.68
C SER A 16 -2.10 -14.34 1.01
N LEU A 17 -2.27 -14.96 2.19
CA LEU A 17 -3.59 -15.41 2.64
C LEU A 17 -4.54 -14.24 2.90
N LEU A 18 -4.05 -13.14 3.48
CA LEU A 18 -4.84 -11.93 3.68
C LEU A 18 -5.20 -11.25 2.35
N LEU A 19 -4.27 -11.21 1.39
CA LEU A 19 -4.59 -10.73 0.04
C LEU A 19 -5.65 -11.59 -0.65
N MET A 20 -5.56 -12.92 -0.52
CA MET A 20 -6.58 -13.84 -1.03
C MET A 20 -7.93 -13.57 -0.35
N LEU A 21 -7.96 -13.37 0.97
CA LEU A 21 -9.18 -13.03 1.69
C LEU A 21 -9.78 -11.70 1.22
N ALA A 22 -8.95 -10.67 0.98
CA ALA A 22 -9.41 -9.40 0.44
C ALA A 22 -10.04 -9.57 -0.95
N PHE A 23 -9.40 -10.36 -1.82
CA PHE A 23 -9.93 -10.68 -3.15
C PHE A 23 -11.27 -11.44 -3.07
N LEU A 24 -11.36 -12.48 -2.25
CA LEU A 24 -12.59 -13.26 -2.06
C LEU A 24 -13.72 -12.41 -1.49
N THR A 25 -13.39 -11.50 -0.56
CA THR A 25 -14.36 -10.55 -0.02
C THR A 25 -14.89 -9.63 -1.11
N ALA A 26 -14.01 -9.11 -1.98
CA ALA A 26 -14.42 -8.29 -3.13
C ALA A 26 -15.27 -9.10 -4.13
N ALA A 27 -14.85 -10.31 -4.49
CA ALA A 27 -15.58 -11.21 -5.38
C ALA A 27 -16.98 -11.58 -4.85
N TYR A 28 -17.15 -11.63 -3.52
CA TYR A 28 -18.44 -11.87 -2.90
C TYR A 28 -19.34 -10.63 -2.86
N LEU A 29 -18.77 -9.45 -2.55
CA LEU A 29 -19.54 -8.23 -2.32
C LEU A 29 -19.90 -7.49 -3.62
N ILE A 30 -18.99 -7.47 -4.60
CA ILE A 30 -19.17 -6.73 -5.85
C ILE A 30 -20.44 -7.18 -6.60
N PRO A 31 -20.67 -8.48 -6.88
CA PRO A 31 -21.89 -8.93 -7.54
C PRO A 31 -23.16 -8.50 -6.82
N LYS A 32 -23.15 -8.52 -5.48
CA LYS A 32 -24.30 -8.13 -4.66
C LYS A 32 -24.60 -6.64 -4.77
N GLU A 33 -23.59 -5.78 -4.76
CA GLU A 33 -23.78 -4.34 -4.97
C GLU A 33 -24.22 -4.01 -6.39
N LEU A 34 -23.66 -4.68 -7.39
CA LEU A 34 -24.03 -4.49 -8.79
C LEU A 34 -25.48 -4.90 -9.04
N HIS A 35 -25.88 -6.08 -8.58
CA HIS A 35 -27.26 -6.56 -8.67
C HIS A 35 -28.23 -5.58 -8.00
N ARG A 36 -27.92 -5.08 -6.80
CA ARG A 36 -28.75 -4.09 -6.09
C ARG A 36 -28.91 -2.78 -6.89
N ARG A 37 -27.87 -2.37 -7.62
CA ARG A 37 -27.87 -1.14 -8.42
C ARG A 37 -28.43 -1.33 -9.84
N GLY A 38 -28.88 -2.53 -10.18
CA GLY A 38 -29.35 -2.87 -11.53
C GLY A 38 -28.24 -2.82 -12.58
N LEU A 39 -26.98 -3.07 -12.20
CA LEU A 39 -25.82 -3.07 -13.09
C LEU A 39 -25.45 -4.51 -13.49
N SER A 40 -24.83 -4.67 -14.66
CA SER A 40 -24.39 -5.99 -15.13
C SER A 40 -23.26 -6.53 -14.25
N VAL A 41 -23.54 -7.70 -13.64
CA VAL A 41 -22.59 -8.45 -12.80
C VAL A 41 -21.43 -9.01 -13.63
N GLU A 42 -21.71 -9.50 -14.84
CA GLU A 42 -20.69 -10.06 -15.74
C GLU A 42 -19.59 -9.04 -16.06
N ILE A 43 -19.99 -7.79 -16.35
CA ILE A 43 -19.04 -6.69 -16.56
C ILE A 43 -18.25 -6.44 -15.27
N GLY A 44 -18.89 -6.53 -14.11
CA GLY A 44 -18.25 -6.39 -12.80
C GLY A 44 -17.19 -7.44 -12.50
N ASP A 45 -17.47 -8.70 -12.80
CA ASP A 45 -16.52 -9.80 -12.59
C ASP A 45 -15.30 -9.66 -13.50
N GLN A 46 -15.52 -9.27 -14.76
CA GLN A 46 -14.44 -8.95 -15.70
C GLN A 46 -13.62 -7.74 -15.22
N CYS A 47 -14.27 -6.71 -14.69
CA CYS A 47 -13.61 -5.57 -14.07
C CYS A 47 -12.72 -5.98 -12.90
N LEU A 48 -13.20 -6.85 -12.02
CA LEU A 48 -12.43 -7.36 -10.89
C LEU A 48 -11.17 -8.10 -11.35
N LEU A 49 -11.31 -9.01 -12.33
CA LEU A 49 -10.17 -9.76 -12.89
C LEU A 49 -9.16 -8.84 -13.57
N LEU A 50 -9.63 -7.91 -14.40
CA LEU A 50 -8.78 -6.94 -15.08
C LEU A 50 -8.07 -6.01 -14.09
N ALA A 51 -8.74 -5.59 -13.03
CA ALA A 51 -8.12 -4.77 -11.99
C ALA A 51 -6.98 -5.52 -11.29
N VAL A 52 -7.16 -6.79 -10.95
CA VAL A 52 -6.11 -7.62 -10.33
C VAL A 52 -4.92 -7.80 -11.28
N LEU A 53 -5.17 -8.23 -12.52
CA LEU A 53 -4.11 -8.44 -13.51
C LEU A 53 -3.38 -7.13 -13.84
N GLY A 54 -4.14 -6.06 -14.09
CA GLY A 54 -3.59 -4.74 -14.34
C GLY A 54 -2.75 -4.23 -13.17
N THR A 55 -3.19 -4.45 -11.93
CA THR A 55 -2.42 -4.06 -10.73
C THR A 55 -1.11 -4.83 -10.62
N ILE A 56 -1.11 -6.15 -10.84
CA ILE A 56 0.12 -6.95 -10.77
C ILE A 56 1.11 -6.54 -11.85
N VAL A 57 0.64 -6.45 -13.10
CA VAL A 57 1.48 -6.06 -14.25
C VAL A 57 2.03 -4.65 -14.06
N GLY A 58 1.16 -3.69 -13.70
CA GLY A 58 1.57 -2.32 -13.45
C GLY A 58 2.56 -2.18 -12.30
N ALA A 59 2.37 -2.93 -11.21
CA ALA A 59 3.28 -2.89 -10.07
C ALA A 59 4.67 -3.41 -10.41
N LYS A 60 4.76 -4.42 -11.28
CA LYS A 60 6.03 -4.94 -11.81
C LYS A 60 6.71 -3.98 -12.76
N ILE A 61 5.96 -3.38 -13.68
CA ILE A 61 6.48 -2.34 -14.57
C ILE A 61 6.99 -1.15 -13.74
N GLY A 62 6.23 -0.72 -12.74
CA GLY A 62 6.65 0.33 -11.80
C GLY A 62 7.94 -0.02 -11.07
N PHE A 63 8.12 -1.27 -10.66
CA PHE A 63 9.36 -1.73 -10.02
C PHE A 63 10.56 -1.71 -10.96
N VAL A 64 10.37 -2.05 -12.24
CA VAL A 64 11.42 -1.90 -13.26
C VAL A 64 11.81 -0.43 -13.44
N PHE A 65 10.86 0.50 -13.40
CA PHE A 65 11.15 1.93 -13.46
C PHE A 65 11.92 2.43 -12.23
N GLU A 66 11.59 1.92 -11.04
CA GLU A 66 12.36 2.25 -9.82
C GLU A 66 13.80 1.73 -9.91
N LYS A 67 14.00 0.59 -10.56
CA LYS A 67 15.31 -0.03 -10.83
C LYS A 67 15.94 0.36 -12.15
N TRP A 68 15.46 1.42 -12.79
CA TRP A 68 15.87 1.77 -14.15
C TRP A 68 17.38 2.00 -14.29
N SER A 69 17.98 2.77 -13.38
CA SER A 69 19.43 3.02 -13.34
C SER A 69 20.26 1.76 -13.11
N ASP A 70 19.75 0.87 -12.26
CA ASP A 70 20.42 -0.36 -11.86
C ASP A 70 20.36 -1.41 -12.99
N ILE A 71 19.37 -1.30 -13.90
CA ILE A 71 19.23 -2.17 -15.08
C ILE A 71 20.02 -1.60 -16.25
N TRP A 72 19.91 -0.28 -16.50
CA TRP A 72 20.42 0.38 -17.70
C TRP A 72 21.73 1.14 -17.46
N GLY A 73 22.72 0.47 -16.86
CA GLY A 73 24.08 0.98 -16.75
C GLY A 73 24.85 0.91 -18.09
N PHE A 74 25.79 1.83 -18.33
CA PHE A 74 26.67 1.81 -19.50
C PHE A 74 28.17 1.54 -19.18
N PRO A 75 28.52 0.55 -18.34
CA PRO A 75 29.94 0.27 -18.04
C PRO A 75 30.70 -0.37 -19.22
N VAL A 76 29.98 -0.98 -20.17
CA VAL A 76 30.53 -1.80 -21.28
C VAL A 76 30.14 -1.30 -22.68
N GLY A 77 29.55 -0.10 -22.77
CA GLY A 77 29.03 0.47 -24.00
C GLY A 77 27.62 -0.01 -24.38
N PHE A 78 26.93 0.77 -25.22
CA PHE A 78 25.50 0.61 -25.50
C PHE A 78 25.10 -0.79 -25.98
N TRP A 79 25.79 -1.34 -26.99
CA TRP A 79 25.42 -2.62 -27.60
C TRP A 79 25.57 -3.81 -26.64
N HIS A 80 26.63 -3.82 -25.83
CA HIS A 80 26.82 -4.86 -24.81
C HIS A 80 25.80 -4.72 -23.67
N THR A 81 25.47 -3.49 -23.25
CA THR A 81 24.38 -3.28 -22.29
C THR A 81 23.07 -3.85 -22.83
N MET A 82 22.73 -3.60 -24.12
CA MET A 82 21.52 -4.13 -24.74
C MET A 82 21.51 -5.66 -24.74
N GLU A 83 22.60 -6.29 -25.16
CA GLU A 83 22.73 -7.75 -25.20
C GLU A 83 22.51 -8.38 -23.82
N TYR A 84 23.19 -7.86 -22.80
CA TYR A 84 23.07 -8.40 -21.45
C TYR A 84 21.68 -8.16 -20.86
N VAL A 85 21.14 -6.95 -20.96
CA VAL A 85 19.82 -6.65 -20.38
C VAL A 85 18.70 -7.46 -21.05
N LEU A 86 18.76 -7.66 -22.37
CA LEU A 86 17.70 -8.32 -23.13
C LEU A 86 17.84 -9.85 -23.17
N LEU A 87 19.05 -10.39 -23.18
CA LEU A 87 19.27 -11.84 -23.38
C LEU A 87 19.70 -12.58 -22.12
N HIS A 88 20.19 -11.88 -21.09
CA HIS A 88 20.69 -12.50 -19.87
C HIS A 88 19.74 -12.27 -18.69
N LYS A 89 19.51 -13.33 -17.91
CA LYS A 89 18.54 -13.30 -16.81
C LYS A 89 18.91 -12.27 -15.73
N HIS A 90 20.18 -12.16 -15.38
CA HIS A 90 20.67 -11.21 -14.38
C HIS A 90 21.31 -9.97 -15.00
N GLY A 91 21.17 -9.78 -16.32
CA GLY A 91 21.64 -8.60 -17.03
C GLY A 91 23.15 -8.39 -16.85
N LEU A 92 23.55 -7.15 -16.57
CA LEU A 92 24.95 -6.78 -16.37
C LEU A 92 25.60 -7.45 -15.14
N ALA A 93 24.81 -7.98 -14.20
CA ALA A 93 25.35 -8.73 -13.08
C ALA A 93 26.02 -10.05 -13.51
N ASP A 94 25.57 -10.64 -14.63
CA ASP A 94 26.20 -11.85 -15.20
C ASP A 94 27.59 -11.54 -15.77
N TYR A 95 27.82 -10.29 -16.21
CA TYR A 95 29.14 -9.82 -16.68
C TYR A 95 30.05 -9.39 -15.51
N GLN A 96 29.49 -8.67 -14.51
CA GLN A 96 30.25 -8.18 -13.36
C GLN A 96 29.58 -8.61 -12.03
N PRO A 97 29.92 -9.80 -11.50
CA PRO A 97 29.22 -10.44 -10.37
C PRO A 97 29.33 -9.76 -8.99
N ARG A 98 29.85 -8.53 -8.92
CA ARG A 98 29.96 -7.71 -7.69
C ARG A 98 29.51 -6.26 -7.89
N SER A 99 28.79 -6.00 -8.98
CA SER A 99 28.19 -4.70 -9.27
C SER A 99 26.83 -4.55 -8.57
N GLU A 100 26.36 -3.31 -8.44
CA GLU A 100 25.00 -3.02 -7.94
C GLU A 100 23.92 -3.26 -9.01
N TYR A 101 24.31 -3.70 -10.21
CA TYR A 101 23.40 -3.90 -11.33
C TYR A 101 22.44 -5.07 -11.09
N VAL A 102 21.24 -4.95 -11.63
CA VAL A 102 20.20 -6.00 -11.57
C VAL A 102 19.67 -6.31 -12.97
N GLY A 103 19.31 -7.57 -13.20
CA GLY A 103 18.74 -7.98 -14.48
C GLY A 103 17.29 -7.54 -14.66
N LEU A 104 16.91 -7.14 -15.87
CA LEU A 104 15.52 -6.82 -16.23
C LEU A 104 14.59 -8.00 -15.97
N TRP A 105 14.94 -9.18 -16.49
CA TRP A 105 14.12 -10.38 -16.35
C TRP A 105 14.08 -10.89 -14.92
N ALA A 106 15.20 -10.85 -14.20
CA ALA A 106 15.23 -11.16 -12.77
C ALA A 106 14.30 -10.21 -11.98
N THR A 107 14.32 -8.91 -12.28
CA THR A 107 13.45 -7.90 -11.65
C THR A 107 11.97 -8.16 -11.94
N LEU A 108 11.61 -8.37 -13.21
CA LEU A 108 10.23 -8.63 -13.64
C LEU A 108 9.64 -9.89 -13.01
N PHE A 109 10.37 -11.01 -13.04
CA PHE A 109 9.90 -12.31 -12.57
C PHE A 109 10.32 -12.64 -11.13
N SER A 110 10.88 -11.67 -10.41
CA SER A 110 11.19 -11.82 -8.98
C SER A 110 9.92 -12.06 -8.17
N ARG A 111 10.05 -12.78 -7.05
CA ARG A 111 8.93 -12.98 -6.11
C ARG A 111 8.58 -11.71 -5.32
N GLY A 112 9.51 -10.77 -5.19
CA GLY A 112 9.34 -9.48 -4.51
C GLY A 112 9.25 -8.29 -5.47
N GLY A 113 9.29 -7.07 -4.94
CA GLY A 113 9.34 -5.86 -5.75
C GLY A 113 8.04 -5.56 -6.50
N LEU A 114 7.11 -4.93 -5.79
CA LEU A 114 5.83 -4.46 -6.34
C LEU A 114 5.66 -2.99 -5.96
N VAL A 115 5.60 -2.12 -6.97
CA VAL A 115 5.44 -0.68 -6.75
C VAL A 115 3.96 -0.32 -6.76
N PHE A 116 3.48 0.25 -5.65
CA PHE A 116 2.08 0.62 -5.48
C PHE A 116 1.58 1.55 -6.59
N TYR A 117 2.34 2.60 -6.93
CA TYR A 117 1.92 3.60 -7.93
C TYR A 117 1.70 3.00 -9.31
N GLY A 118 2.60 2.11 -9.75
CA GLY A 118 2.46 1.41 -11.02
C GLY A 118 1.24 0.49 -11.04
N GLY A 119 1.01 -0.23 -9.94
CA GLY A 119 -0.16 -1.10 -9.82
C GLY A 119 -1.48 -0.34 -9.80
N PHE A 120 -1.56 0.74 -9.02
CA PHE A 120 -2.76 1.57 -8.95
C PHE A 120 -3.11 2.19 -10.32
N ALA A 121 -2.12 2.76 -11.02
CA ALA A 121 -2.35 3.40 -12.33
C ALA A 121 -2.83 2.40 -13.39
N ALA A 122 -2.19 1.23 -13.49
CA ALA A 122 -2.56 0.21 -14.46
C ALA A 122 -3.89 -0.48 -14.12
N GLY A 123 -4.14 -0.77 -12.83
CA GLY A 123 -5.40 -1.35 -12.37
C GLY A 123 -6.60 -0.42 -12.63
N PHE A 124 -6.47 0.86 -12.25
CA PHE A 124 -7.50 1.87 -12.53
C PHE A 124 -7.67 2.11 -14.04
N GLY A 125 -6.56 2.20 -14.78
CA GLY A 125 -6.57 2.38 -16.24
C GLY A 125 -7.30 1.24 -16.95
N ALA A 126 -6.98 -0.01 -16.60
CA ALA A 126 -7.65 -1.19 -17.15
C ALA A 126 -9.16 -1.14 -16.92
N LEU A 127 -9.58 -0.79 -15.70
CA LEU A 127 -10.99 -0.64 -15.36
C LEU A 127 -11.67 0.48 -16.17
N TYR A 128 -11.04 1.65 -16.20
CA TYR A 128 -11.54 2.84 -16.89
C TYR A 128 -11.76 2.58 -18.39
N PHE A 129 -10.73 2.05 -19.06
CA PHE A 129 -10.81 1.77 -20.51
C PHE A 129 -11.81 0.65 -20.81
N TYR A 130 -11.89 -0.37 -19.95
CA TYR A 130 -12.84 -1.46 -20.15
C TYR A 130 -14.30 -1.01 -20.03
N LEU A 131 -14.64 -0.27 -18.98
CA LEU A 131 -16.00 0.26 -18.79
C LEU A 131 -16.37 1.25 -19.89
N LYS A 132 -15.42 2.09 -20.32
CA LYS A 132 -15.61 3.00 -21.46
C LYS A 132 -15.86 2.23 -22.77
N TYR A 133 -15.09 1.19 -23.04
CA TYR A 133 -15.27 0.32 -24.20
C TYR A 133 -16.65 -0.35 -24.21
N LYS A 134 -17.17 -0.75 -23.03
CA LYS A 134 -18.50 -1.34 -22.86
C LYS A 134 -19.65 -0.31 -22.80
N GLY A 135 -19.35 0.98 -22.97
CA GLY A 135 -20.35 2.05 -22.93
C GLY A 135 -21.03 2.21 -21.56
N GLN A 136 -20.38 1.76 -20.48
CA GLN A 136 -20.93 1.80 -19.12
C GLN A 136 -20.54 3.07 -18.37
N ASP A 137 -21.39 3.48 -17.41
CA ASP A 137 -21.07 4.58 -16.51
C ASP A 137 -20.04 4.14 -15.46
N ILE A 138 -18.81 4.64 -15.61
CA ILE A 138 -17.66 4.35 -14.76
C ILE A 138 -17.95 4.67 -13.29
N TRP A 139 -18.71 5.73 -13.01
CA TRP A 139 -18.96 6.19 -11.64
C TRP A 139 -20.02 5.34 -10.93
N ARG A 140 -21.00 4.81 -11.69
CA ARG A 140 -21.98 3.86 -11.15
C ARG A 140 -21.32 2.55 -10.74
N TYR A 141 -20.42 2.04 -11.58
CA TYR A 141 -19.60 0.87 -11.26
C TYR A 141 -18.60 1.16 -10.12
N GLY A 142 -17.94 2.33 -10.16
CA GLY A 142 -17.06 2.78 -9.09
C GLY A 142 -17.74 2.78 -7.73
N ASP A 143 -18.89 3.41 -7.58
CA ASP A 143 -19.65 3.42 -6.33
C ASP A 143 -20.09 2.02 -5.86
N ALA A 144 -20.21 1.04 -6.77
CA ALA A 144 -20.47 -0.35 -6.43
C ALA A 144 -19.23 -1.08 -5.90
N PHE A 145 -18.04 -0.74 -6.40
CA PHE A 145 -16.76 -1.36 -6.01
C PHE A 145 -16.17 -0.78 -4.72
N ILE A 146 -16.44 0.50 -4.42
CA ILE A 146 -15.84 1.21 -3.28
C ILE A 146 -16.03 0.50 -1.92
N PRO A 147 -17.21 -0.06 -1.56
CA PRO A 147 -17.34 -0.82 -0.32
C PRO A 147 -16.35 -1.99 -0.25
N SER A 148 -16.17 -2.74 -1.34
CA SER A 148 -15.20 -3.83 -1.44
C SER A 148 -13.77 -3.33 -1.32
N MET A 149 -13.45 -2.16 -1.90
CA MET A 149 -12.13 -1.53 -1.74
C MET A 149 -11.87 -1.11 -0.29
N ALA A 150 -12.87 -0.58 0.43
CA ALA A 150 -12.73 -0.18 1.83
C ALA A 150 -12.43 -1.37 2.74
N ILE A 151 -13.17 -2.48 2.62
CA ILE A 151 -12.87 -3.68 3.41
C ILE A 151 -11.53 -4.31 3.00
N GLY A 152 -11.23 -4.35 1.69
CA GLY A 152 -9.97 -4.87 1.15
C GLY A 152 -8.76 -4.09 1.64
N TYR A 153 -8.83 -2.76 1.72
CA TYR A 153 -7.77 -1.93 2.30
C TYR A 153 -7.53 -2.26 3.77
N GLY A 154 -8.59 -2.44 4.55
CA GLY A 154 -8.46 -2.81 5.96
C GLY A 154 -7.80 -4.18 6.15
N ILE A 155 -8.18 -5.17 5.33
CA ILE A 155 -7.54 -6.50 5.32
C ILE A 155 -6.06 -6.38 4.91
N GLY A 156 -5.76 -5.58 3.89
CA GLY A 156 -4.38 -5.33 3.45
C GLY A 156 -3.50 -4.72 4.54
N ARG A 157 -4.06 -3.83 5.38
CA ARG A 157 -3.35 -3.23 6.52
C ARG A 157 -3.07 -4.21 7.65
N LEU A 158 -3.89 -5.24 7.83
CA LEU A 158 -3.52 -6.38 8.70
C LEU A 158 -2.30 -7.11 8.14
N GLY A 159 -2.14 -7.14 6.82
CA GLY A 159 -0.96 -7.68 6.16
C GLY A 159 0.34 -7.06 6.67
N CYS A 160 0.39 -5.73 6.83
CA CYS A 160 1.55 -5.01 7.39
C CYS A 160 1.90 -5.45 8.81
N ILE A 161 0.90 -5.79 9.63
CA ILE A 161 1.10 -6.29 10.99
C ILE A 161 1.76 -7.67 10.95
N VAL A 162 1.29 -8.55 10.06
CA VAL A 162 1.78 -9.92 9.97
C VAL A 162 3.14 -10.01 9.30
N SER A 163 3.41 -9.16 8.30
CA SER A 163 4.70 -9.10 7.60
C SER A 163 5.78 -8.40 8.42
N GLY A 164 5.41 -7.56 9.39
CA GLY A 164 6.37 -6.79 10.17
C GLY A 164 7.10 -5.73 9.32
N ASP A 165 6.48 -5.27 8.23
CA ASP A 165 7.09 -4.45 7.17
C ASP A 165 7.49 -3.02 7.57
N GLY A 166 7.44 -2.68 8.86
CA GLY A 166 7.88 -1.40 9.39
C GLY A 166 6.84 -0.28 9.24
N CYS A 167 5.61 -0.56 8.82
CA CYS A 167 4.55 0.46 8.72
C CYS A 167 4.02 0.99 10.08
N PHE A 168 4.76 0.81 11.16
CA PHE A 168 4.40 1.15 12.54
C PHE A 168 4.78 2.60 12.88
N GLY A 169 4.28 3.07 14.02
CA GLY A 169 4.61 4.39 14.54
C GLY A 169 5.82 4.43 15.45
N TYR A 170 6.10 5.63 15.95
CA TYR A 170 7.11 5.84 16.99
C TYR A 170 6.66 5.26 18.34
N ALA A 171 7.55 5.29 19.34
CA ALA A 171 7.28 4.72 20.65
C ALA A 171 6.01 5.33 21.29
N ALA A 172 5.10 4.46 21.71
CA ALA A 172 3.86 4.86 22.35
C ALA A 172 4.08 4.94 23.88
N PRO A 173 3.74 6.08 24.53
CA PRO A 173 3.93 6.26 25.97
C PRO A 173 2.95 5.44 26.81
N VAL A 174 1.90 4.91 26.19
CA VAL A 174 0.82 4.17 26.83
C VAL A 174 0.60 2.85 26.10
N GLN A 175 0.10 1.84 26.82
CA GLN A 175 -0.36 0.59 26.21
C GLN A 175 -1.87 0.65 26.06
N ILE A 176 -2.34 0.65 24.82
CA ILE A 176 -3.77 0.65 24.49
C ILE A 176 -4.04 -0.60 23.65
N PRO A 177 -4.96 -1.49 24.06
CA PRO A 177 -5.30 -2.68 23.29
C PRO A 177 -5.58 -2.35 21.83
N PHE A 178 -4.98 -3.12 20.91
CA PHE A 178 -5.05 -2.99 19.45
C PHE A 178 -4.40 -1.73 18.85
N LEU A 179 -4.39 -0.59 19.54
CA LEU A 179 -3.82 0.67 19.04
C LEU A 179 -2.32 0.79 19.30
N THR A 180 -1.77 0.00 20.21
CA THR A 180 -0.33 -0.16 20.40
C THR A 180 0.06 -1.62 20.29
N MET A 181 1.33 -1.87 20.02
CA MET A 181 1.88 -3.22 19.94
C MET A 181 3.34 -3.20 20.35
N VAL A 182 3.83 -4.34 20.84
CA VAL A 182 5.25 -4.54 21.08
C VAL A 182 5.90 -4.96 19.76
N TYR A 183 6.69 -4.06 19.18
CA TYR A 183 7.53 -4.37 18.04
C TYR A 183 8.86 -4.91 18.55
N ALA A 184 9.27 -6.08 18.05
CA ALA A 184 10.51 -6.76 18.47
C ALA A 184 11.58 -6.80 17.36
N GLY A 185 11.49 -5.88 16.40
CA GLY A 185 12.39 -5.82 15.24
C GLY A 185 11.91 -6.71 14.08
N PRO A 186 12.51 -6.56 12.88
CA PRO A 186 12.27 -7.47 11.78
C PRO A 186 12.64 -8.88 12.24
N HIS A 187 11.70 -9.83 12.16
CA HIS A 187 12.01 -11.23 12.40
C HIS A 187 12.97 -11.68 11.31
N SER A 188 14.26 -11.58 11.59
CA SER A 188 15.23 -12.38 10.90
C SER A 188 16.02 -13.09 11.98
N HIS A 189 15.69 -14.37 12.12
CA HIS A 189 16.55 -15.40 12.66
C HIS A 189 17.95 -15.45 11.95
N TYR A 190 18.28 -14.50 11.08
CA TYR A 190 19.53 -14.38 10.33
C TYR A 190 20.30 -13.05 10.52
N VAL A 191 19.77 -12.00 11.17
CA VAL A 191 20.56 -10.76 11.44
C VAL A 191 21.33 -10.83 12.77
N ASN A 192 21.36 -12.00 13.41
CA ASN A 192 21.90 -12.16 14.75
C ASN A 192 23.42 -12.41 14.83
N SER A 193 24.24 -12.13 13.81
CA SER A 193 25.69 -12.35 13.97
C SER A 193 26.63 -11.28 13.43
N VAL A 194 26.29 -10.55 12.37
CA VAL A 194 27.25 -9.59 11.78
C VAL A 194 26.89 -8.13 12.07
N PHE A 195 25.61 -7.79 12.16
CA PHE A 195 25.19 -6.38 12.30
C PHE A 195 25.18 -5.87 13.76
N SER A 196 25.02 -6.78 14.74
CA SER A 196 25.07 -6.43 16.19
C SER A 196 26.43 -5.86 16.62
N TYR A 197 27.51 -6.17 15.90
CA TYR A 197 28.86 -5.70 16.23
C TYR A 197 29.17 -4.25 15.80
N VAL A 198 28.42 -3.69 14.84
CA VAL A 198 28.75 -2.39 14.24
C VAL A 198 27.94 -1.24 14.84
N THR A 199 26.71 -1.49 15.32
CA THR A 199 25.82 -0.42 15.82
C THR A 199 25.46 -0.51 17.30
N GLY A 200 26.02 -1.47 18.06
CA GLY A 200 25.96 -1.47 19.53
C GLY A 200 24.57 -1.55 20.15
N GLY A 201 23.53 -1.90 19.39
CA GLY A 201 22.17 -2.02 19.87
C GLY A 201 21.38 -2.99 19.00
N SER A 202 21.30 -4.24 19.42
CA SER A 202 20.23 -5.15 19.01
C SER A 202 19.05 -4.92 19.93
N MET A 203 17.82 -4.87 19.39
CA MET A 203 16.60 -4.76 20.17
C MET A 203 16.60 -5.95 21.13
N GLY A 204 16.61 -5.65 22.42
CA GLY A 204 16.52 -6.67 23.45
C GLY A 204 15.27 -7.53 23.23
N THR A 205 15.24 -8.69 23.87
CA THR A 205 14.12 -9.66 23.83
C THR A 205 12.76 -9.06 24.20
N ASP A 206 12.74 -7.86 24.80
CA ASP A 206 11.56 -7.22 25.37
C ASP A 206 10.81 -6.32 24.37
N GLY A 207 11.43 -5.98 23.22
CA GLY A 207 10.83 -5.13 22.19
C GLY A 207 10.54 -3.68 22.63
N VAL A 208 9.89 -2.90 21.77
CA VAL A 208 9.43 -1.53 22.03
C VAL A 208 7.94 -1.43 21.81
N ASN A 209 7.22 -0.83 22.75
CA ASN A 209 5.82 -0.49 22.57
C ASN A 209 5.71 0.68 21.57
N VAL A 210 5.12 0.43 20.41
CA VAL A 210 4.93 1.40 19.32
C VAL A 210 3.46 1.57 18.99
N TRP A 211 3.12 2.69 18.35
CA TRP A 211 1.78 2.88 17.79
C TRP A 211 1.52 1.87 16.67
N ASN A 212 0.43 1.14 16.78
CA ASN A 212 -0.03 0.19 15.77
C ASN A 212 -0.82 0.92 14.68
N THR A 213 -0.11 1.76 13.92
CA THR A 213 -0.70 2.56 12.84
C THR A 213 -1.37 1.70 11.75
N PRO A 214 -0.89 0.51 11.37
CA PRO A 214 -1.65 -0.34 10.44
C PRO A 214 -3.00 -0.79 11.00
N MET A 215 -3.09 -1.12 12.29
CA MET A 215 -4.38 -1.45 12.93
C MET A 215 -5.32 -0.24 12.96
N MET A 216 -4.80 0.95 13.27
CA MET A 216 -5.60 2.19 13.20
C MET A 216 -6.17 2.41 11.79
N GLU A 217 -5.35 2.26 10.75
CA GLU A 217 -5.79 2.37 9.35
C GLU A 217 -6.83 1.29 9.00
N ALA A 218 -6.66 0.07 9.50
CA ALA A 218 -7.62 -1.01 9.30
C ALA A 218 -8.98 -0.70 9.95
N ILE A 219 -8.98 -0.24 11.20
CA ILE A 219 -10.18 0.16 11.94
C ILE A 219 -10.91 1.30 11.21
N LEU A 220 -10.18 2.36 10.81
CA LEU A 220 -10.77 3.47 10.06
C LEU A 220 -11.40 3.00 8.75
N SER A 221 -10.78 2.05 8.06
CA SER A 221 -11.33 1.47 6.83
C SER A 221 -12.56 0.61 7.07
N TRP A 222 -12.60 -0.15 8.16
CA TRP A 222 -13.77 -0.94 8.55
C TRP A 222 -14.95 -0.07 9.00
N ILE A 223 -14.68 1.05 9.69
CA ILE A 223 -15.71 2.04 10.02
C ILE A 223 -16.31 2.62 8.73
N LEU A 224 -15.46 3.01 7.77
CA LEU A 224 -15.94 3.49 6.46
C LEU A 224 -16.79 2.43 5.76
N PHE A 225 -16.30 1.19 5.69
CA PHE A 225 -17.01 0.07 5.10
C PHE A 225 -18.37 -0.17 5.77
N ALA A 226 -18.41 -0.25 7.10
CA ALA A 226 -19.64 -0.46 7.86
C ALA A 226 -20.64 0.69 7.62
N TRP A 227 -20.19 1.93 7.66
CA TRP A 227 -21.05 3.08 7.37
C TRP A 227 -21.58 3.06 5.92
N MET A 228 -20.75 2.65 4.96
CA MET A 228 -21.17 2.48 3.57
C MET A 228 -22.23 1.40 3.42
N MET A 229 -22.03 0.26 4.06
CA MET A 229 -22.91 -0.90 3.98
C MET A 229 -24.22 -0.73 4.74
N LEU A 230 -24.21 -0.04 5.88
CA LEU A 230 -25.38 0.10 6.75
C LEU A 230 -26.23 1.31 6.40
N LYS A 231 -25.63 2.39 5.88
CA LYS A 231 -26.34 3.66 5.66
C LYS A 231 -26.17 4.19 4.25
N LEU A 232 -24.94 4.39 3.79
CA LEU A 232 -24.70 5.21 2.61
C LEU A 232 -25.28 4.60 1.34
N ARG A 233 -25.19 3.27 1.19
CA ARG A 233 -25.71 2.55 0.02
C ARG A 233 -27.21 2.72 -0.20
N HIS A 234 -27.97 3.05 0.85
CA HIS A 234 -29.43 3.20 0.82
C HIS A 234 -29.90 4.62 0.51
N GLN A 235 -28.99 5.61 0.44
CA GLN A 235 -29.36 7.02 0.26
C GLN A 235 -29.57 7.42 -1.21
N ASN A 236 -29.15 6.58 -2.16
CA ASN A 236 -29.28 6.80 -3.61
C ASN A 236 -28.76 8.18 -4.06
N PHE A 237 -27.56 8.55 -3.63
CA PHE A 237 -26.87 9.73 -4.15
C PHE A 237 -26.44 9.53 -5.61
N ARG A 238 -26.18 10.64 -6.30
CA ARG A 238 -25.71 10.61 -7.69
C ARG A 238 -24.41 9.81 -7.86
N PRO A 239 -24.19 9.20 -9.04
CA PRO A 239 -23.02 8.38 -9.30
C PRO A 239 -21.70 9.11 -9.05
N GLY A 240 -20.79 8.45 -8.34
CA GLY A 240 -19.48 8.95 -7.93
C GLY A 240 -19.44 9.51 -6.52
N PHE A 241 -20.57 9.58 -5.81
CA PHE A 241 -20.60 10.09 -4.43
C PHE A 241 -19.79 9.21 -3.49
N MET A 242 -19.92 7.88 -3.58
CA MET A 242 -19.22 6.96 -2.68
C MET A 242 -17.72 6.96 -2.98
N VAL A 243 -17.33 7.08 -4.25
CA VAL A 243 -15.92 7.29 -4.65
C VAL A 243 -15.37 8.56 -4.01
N ALA A 244 -16.06 9.69 -4.13
CA ALA A 244 -15.59 10.96 -3.57
C ALA A 244 -15.48 10.92 -2.03
N VAL A 245 -16.46 10.31 -1.36
CA VAL A 245 -16.42 10.06 0.09
C VAL A 245 -15.23 9.19 0.48
N PHE A 246 -14.95 8.13 -0.29
CA PHE A 246 -13.78 7.27 -0.06
C PHE A 246 -12.48 8.04 -0.16
N LEU A 247 -12.33 8.93 -1.14
CA LEU A 247 -11.13 9.78 -1.29
C LEU A 247 -10.96 10.74 -0.11
N ILE A 248 -12.04 11.41 0.31
CA ILE A 248 -12.03 12.31 1.47
C ILE A 248 -11.65 11.56 2.74
N TRP A 249 -12.33 10.44 3.00
CA TRP A 249 -12.09 9.64 4.20
C TRP A 249 -10.65 9.12 4.26
N ASN A 250 -10.15 8.51 3.18
CA ASN A 250 -8.79 7.98 3.14
C ASN A 250 -7.75 9.10 3.21
N GLY A 251 -8.01 10.26 2.59
CA GLY A 251 -7.13 11.43 2.68
C GLY A 251 -6.98 11.94 4.11
N ILE A 252 -8.10 12.12 4.80
CA ILE A 252 -8.13 12.56 6.21
C ILE A 252 -7.52 11.50 7.12
N ALA A 253 -7.91 10.23 6.96
CA ALA A 253 -7.38 9.12 7.75
C ALA A 253 -5.86 9.01 7.60
N ARG A 254 -5.36 9.10 6.36
CA ARG A 254 -3.93 9.05 6.07
C ARG A 254 -3.20 10.25 6.70
N PHE A 255 -3.75 11.45 6.55
CA PHE A 255 -3.18 12.65 7.17
C PHE A 255 -3.07 12.53 8.69
N ALA A 256 -4.12 12.02 9.35
CA ALA A 256 -4.17 11.89 10.81
C ALA A 256 -3.23 10.80 11.34
N VAL A 257 -3.22 9.60 10.73
CA VAL A 257 -2.38 8.49 11.19
C VAL A 257 -0.89 8.79 10.97
N GLU A 258 -0.55 9.54 9.93
CA GLU A 258 0.84 9.83 9.57
C GLU A 258 1.58 10.64 10.64
N PHE A 259 0.89 11.41 11.50
CA PHE A 259 1.52 12.06 12.66
C PHE A 259 2.14 11.07 13.63
N LEU A 260 1.61 9.85 13.70
CA LEU A 260 2.13 8.79 14.55
C LEU A 260 3.19 7.94 13.84
N ARG A 261 3.28 8.01 12.51
CA ARG A 261 4.17 7.16 11.72
C ARG A 261 5.61 7.68 11.69
N ILE A 262 6.53 6.73 11.54
CA ILE A 262 7.93 7.01 11.25
C ILE A 262 8.06 7.15 9.74
N ASN A 263 7.95 8.38 9.20
CA ASN A 263 8.26 8.72 7.81
C ASN A 263 9.02 10.02 7.72
N ASP A 264 9.92 10.13 6.76
CA ASP A 264 10.65 11.37 6.52
C ASP A 264 9.72 12.48 6.05
N ALA A 265 9.98 13.68 6.58
CA ALA A 265 9.25 14.87 6.17
C ALA A 265 9.74 15.31 4.78
N MET A 266 8.80 15.49 3.86
CA MET A 266 9.06 16.16 2.58
C MET A 266 9.19 17.67 2.79
N ILE A 267 8.43 18.22 3.75
CA ILE A 267 8.47 19.63 4.14
C ILE A 267 8.77 19.69 5.64
N PRO A 268 10.05 19.76 6.05
CA PRO A 268 10.44 19.90 7.45
C PRO A 268 9.93 21.21 8.05
N VAL A 269 9.34 21.14 9.25
CA VAL A 269 8.86 22.30 10.01
C VAL A 269 9.59 22.41 11.36
N LEU A 270 10.11 21.29 11.85
CA LEU A 270 10.87 21.17 13.08
C LEU A 270 12.26 20.59 12.77
N PRO A 271 13.23 20.72 13.71
CA PRO A 271 14.52 20.06 13.59
C PRO A 271 14.36 18.54 13.44
N HIS A 272 15.24 17.95 12.64
CA HIS A 272 15.29 16.51 12.44
C HIS A 272 15.47 15.77 13.78
N PRO A 273 14.78 14.63 13.98
CA PRO A 273 15.04 13.75 15.11
C PRO A 273 16.50 13.27 15.06
N LYS A 274 17.16 13.22 16.22
CA LYS A 274 18.58 12.86 16.31
C LYS A 274 18.79 11.76 17.34
N LEU A 275 19.72 10.86 17.05
CA LEU A 275 20.27 9.89 18.00
C LEU A 275 21.78 10.07 18.03
N ASN A 276 22.40 10.27 19.20
CA ASN A 276 23.85 10.48 19.35
C ASN A 276 24.45 11.57 18.42
N GLY A 277 23.68 12.62 18.13
CA GLY A 277 24.11 13.74 17.28
C GLY A 277 23.94 13.52 15.78
N THR A 278 23.56 12.32 15.34
CA THR A 278 23.25 11.99 13.93
C THR A 278 21.75 12.07 13.66
N ASP A 279 21.39 12.60 12.49
CA ASP A 279 19.99 12.67 12.05
C ASP A 279 19.42 11.27 11.83
N LEU A 280 18.25 11.03 12.42
CA LEU A 280 17.47 9.83 12.19
C LEU A 280 16.74 9.98 10.85
N VAL A 281 16.93 8.97 10.02
CA VAL A 281 16.29 8.82 8.71
C VAL A 281 15.29 7.67 8.76
N HIS A 282 14.37 7.65 7.78
CA HIS A 282 13.41 6.57 7.65
C HIS A 282 14.06 5.18 7.60
N HIS A 283 13.36 4.20 8.17
CA HIS A 283 13.80 2.81 8.40
C HIS A 283 14.24 2.02 7.15
N THR A 284 14.15 2.58 5.93
CA THR A 284 14.72 1.98 4.72
C THR A 284 16.24 2.14 4.63
N VAL A 285 16.85 2.97 5.46
CA VAL A 285 18.31 3.12 5.50
C VAL A 285 18.93 2.01 6.35
N LYS A 286 19.66 1.09 5.68
CA LYS A 286 20.36 -0.04 6.31
C LYS A 286 21.18 0.41 7.53
N GLY A 287 20.75 0.00 8.72
CA GLY A 287 21.59 -0.04 9.91
C GLY A 287 21.07 0.65 11.18
N TRP A 288 20.02 1.47 11.09
CA TRP A 288 19.42 2.14 12.26
C TRP A 288 18.26 1.36 12.88
N THR A 289 17.79 0.31 12.19
CA THR A 289 16.56 -0.43 12.47
C THR A 289 16.67 -1.45 13.60
N SER A 290 17.79 -1.48 14.31
CA SER A 290 18.07 -2.53 15.29
C SER A 290 17.99 -2.06 16.74
N SER A 291 17.82 -0.78 17.05
CA SER A 291 17.78 -0.30 18.45
C SER A 291 16.41 0.21 18.87
N ALA A 292 16.02 -0.12 20.11
CA ALA A 292 14.82 0.42 20.74
C ALA A 292 14.82 1.96 20.81
N GLU A 293 16.02 2.53 20.91
CA GLU A 293 16.27 3.97 21.00
C GLU A 293 15.82 4.73 19.75
N TYR A 294 15.89 4.11 18.57
CA TYR A 294 15.40 4.72 17.34
C TYR A 294 13.93 5.15 17.45
N PHE A 295 13.08 4.26 17.98
CA PHE A 295 11.65 4.49 18.11
C PHE A 295 11.31 5.52 19.19
N THR A 296 12.12 5.60 20.25
CA THR A 296 11.88 6.52 21.38
C THR A 296 12.38 7.94 21.10
N HIS A 297 13.40 8.10 20.26
CA HIS A 297 13.94 9.41 19.86
C HIS A 297 13.28 9.98 18.60
N TRP A 298 12.37 9.23 17.97
CA TRP A 298 11.63 9.72 16.82
C TRP A 298 10.49 10.65 17.24
N HIS A 299 10.38 11.77 16.54
CA HIS A 299 9.21 12.65 16.59
C HIS A 299 8.81 13.07 15.18
N TRP A 300 7.53 13.35 14.98
CA TRP A 300 7.07 14.00 13.75
C TRP A 300 7.70 15.39 13.64
N TYR A 301 8.40 15.65 12.53
CA TYR A 301 9.16 16.89 12.35
C TYR A 301 8.76 17.71 11.11
N GLY A 302 7.73 17.28 10.38
CA GLY A 302 7.21 18.01 9.22
C GLY A 302 6.30 17.18 8.34
N PHE A 303 5.74 17.80 7.30
CA PHE A 303 4.76 17.15 6.45
C PHE A 303 5.42 16.10 5.55
N THR A 304 4.95 14.87 5.65
CA THR A 304 5.43 13.77 4.82
C THR A 304 4.75 13.79 3.45
N GLN A 305 5.31 13.04 2.49
CA GLN A 305 4.66 12.82 1.20
C GLN A 305 3.22 12.32 1.36
N SER A 306 2.98 11.36 2.26
CA SER A 306 1.63 10.80 2.49
C SER A 306 0.65 11.85 3.03
N GLN A 307 1.10 12.78 3.89
CA GLN A 307 0.26 13.87 4.39
C GLN A 307 -0.15 14.84 3.29
N VAL A 308 0.81 15.26 2.46
CA VAL A 308 0.54 16.18 1.33
C VAL A 308 -0.43 15.54 0.34
N PHE A 309 -0.18 14.28 -0.05
CA PHE A 309 -1.09 13.54 -0.92
C PHE A 309 -2.46 13.33 -0.28
N GLY A 310 -2.52 13.04 1.03
CA GLY A 310 -3.77 12.87 1.77
C GLY A 310 -4.66 14.11 1.73
N VAL A 311 -4.07 15.29 1.93
CA VAL A 311 -4.79 16.57 1.80
C VAL A 311 -5.26 16.79 0.36
N ALA A 312 -4.39 16.55 -0.62
CA ALA A 312 -4.73 16.73 -2.03
C ALA A 312 -5.92 15.86 -2.46
N ILE A 313 -5.93 14.56 -2.13
CA ILE A 313 -7.04 13.67 -2.50
C ILE A 313 -8.34 14.03 -1.79
N ALA A 314 -8.26 14.52 -0.54
CA ALA A 314 -9.44 14.98 0.19
C ALA A 314 -10.05 16.23 -0.44
N ILE A 315 -9.21 17.19 -0.85
CA ILE A 315 -9.66 18.39 -1.57
C ILE A 315 -10.29 18.00 -2.91
N VAL A 316 -9.67 17.10 -3.68
CA VAL A 316 -10.21 16.61 -4.95
C VAL A 316 -11.60 15.98 -4.75
N GLY A 317 -11.76 15.12 -3.74
CA GLY A 317 -13.06 14.53 -3.42
C GLY A 317 -14.11 15.59 -3.04
N LEU A 318 -13.73 16.59 -2.24
CA LEU A 318 -14.64 17.67 -1.85
C LEU A 318 -15.07 18.52 -3.04
N ILE A 319 -14.12 18.96 -3.86
CA ILE A 319 -14.40 19.72 -5.10
C ILE A 319 -15.33 18.93 -5.99
N TRP A 320 -15.10 17.62 -6.14
CA TRP A 320 -15.92 16.75 -6.97
C TRP A 320 -17.37 16.66 -6.47
N ILE A 321 -17.57 16.49 -5.15
CA ILE A 321 -18.93 16.50 -4.56
C ILE A 321 -19.64 17.81 -4.84
N LEU A 322 -18.95 18.95 -4.66
CA LEU A 322 -19.54 20.28 -4.82
C LEU A 322 -19.85 20.60 -6.28
N GLN A 323 -18.89 20.41 -7.19
CA GLN A 323 -19.03 20.75 -8.61
C GLN A 323 -20.10 19.92 -9.31
N ARG A 324 -20.16 18.61 -9.03
CA ARG A 324 -21.16 17.71 -9.64
C ARG A 324 -22.45 17.60 -8.84
N LYS A 325 -22.55 18.33 -7.72
CA LYS A 325 -23.69 18.28 -6.79
C LYS A 325 -24.04 16.84 -6.42
N LEU A 326 -23.02 16.04 -6.10
CA LEU A 326 -23.18 14.59 -5.85
C LEU A 326 -24.02 14.30 -4.59
N TYR A 327 -24.14 15.28 -3.70
CA TYR A 327 -24.99 15.22 -2.51
C TYR A 327 -26.49 15.24 -2.81
N LEU A 328 -26.89 15.47 -4.08
CA LEU A 328 -28.28 15.32 -4.51
C LEU A 328 -28.60 13.84 -4.75
N ARG A 329 -29.86 13.48 -4.54
CA ARG A 329 -30.36 12.14 -4.86
C ARG A 329 -30.50 11.96 -6.36
N ASP A 330 -30.30 10.73 -6.80
CA ASP A 330 -30.50 10.36 -8.19
C ASP A 330 -31.95 9.95 -8.41
N ASP A 331 -32.74 10.89 -8.91
CA ASP A 331 -34.18 10.68 -9.16
C ASP A 331 -34.43 9.76 -10.37
N THR A 332 -33.41 9.46 -11.18
CA THR A 332 -33.52 8.57 -12.35
C THR A 332 -33.61 7.08 -11.99
N ALA A 333 -33.35 6.71 -10.73
CA ALA A 333 -33.45 5.32 -10.26
C ALA A 333 -34.90 4.86 -9.98
N LYS A 334 -35.91 5.73 -10.19
CA LYS A 334 -37.34 5.43 -9.94
C LYS A 334 -38.19 5.28 -11.21
N SER A 335 -37.62 5.38 -12.41
CA SER A 335 -38.36 5.19 -13.68
C SER A 335 -38.15 3.80 -14.26
#